data_AF-A0A373WUB6-F1
#
_entry.id   AF-A0A373WUB6-F1
#
_cell.length_a   1.000
_cell.length_b   1.000
_cell.length_c   1.000
_cell.angle_alpha   90.00
_cell.angle_beta   90.00
_cell.angle_gamma   90.00
#
_symmetry.space_group_name_H-M   'P 1'
#
loop_
_entity.id
_entity.type
_entity.pdbx_description
1 polymer ?
#
loop_
_entity_poly.entity_id
_entity_poly.type
_entity_poly.pdbx_seq_one_letter_code
_entity_poly.pdbx_strand_id
1 'polypeptide(L)'
;MRYSYVKDYHNYVSDDNNHKLVKQLADEIKSLCDQCGYGESETIRETANFVQSIEYVDDMTSTGYTDFPKYPLETLYDQCGDCEDSSILLGALLKELGYGCIFIELPEHVAIGVKATEDAPGTYYDYNGSHYLYIETTNSGWDIGTLPDDFNEEKAKIYDVW
;
A
#
# COMPACT_ATOMS: atom_id res chain seq x y z
N MET A 1 -1.82 -19.53 -3.13
CA MET A 1 -3.29 -19.52 -3.32
C MET A 1 -3.64 -18.08 -3.60
N ARG A 2 -4.44 -17.77 -4.63
CA ARG A 2 -4.86 -16.39 -4.86
C ARG A 2 -6.19 -16.11 -4.17
N TYR A 3 -6.32 -14.90 -3.66
CA TYR A 3 -7.48 -14.30 -3.03
C TYR A 3 -7.91 -13.11 -3.90
N SER A 4 -9.19 -13.03 -4.22
CA SER A 4 -9.77 -12.00 -5.11
C SER A 4 -10.62 -10.98 -4.35
N TYR A 5 -10.61 -11.01 -3.02
CA TYR A 5 -11.38 -10.10 -2.19
C TYR A 5 -10.45 -9.34 -1.25
N VAL A 6 -10.61 -8.02 -1.17
CA VAL A 6 -9.77 -7.12 -0.37
C VAL A 6 -9.65 -7.57 1.09
N LYS A 7 -10.75 -8.05 1.70
CA LYS A 7 -10.77 -8.59 3.07
C LYS A 7 -9.76 -9.72 3.30
N ASP A 8 -9.38 -10.43 2.25
CA ASP A 8 -8.48 -11.58 2.27
C ASP A 8 -7.05 -11.20 1.85
N TYR A 9 -6.78 -9.95 1.46
CA TYR A 9 -5.45 -9.51 0.99
C TYR A 9 -4.37 -9.49 2.08
N HIS A 10 -4.77 -9.46 3.35
CA HIS A 10 -3.86 -9.67 4.48
C HIS A 10 -3.06 -11.00 4.37
N ASN A 11 -3.59 -11.99 3.65
CA ASN A 11 -2.90 -13.25 3.39
C ASN A 11 -1.70 -13.09 2.44
N TYR A 12 -1.76 -12.17 1.46
CA TYR A 12 -0.61 -11.85 0.61
C TYR A 12 0.47 -11.11 1.40
N VAL A 13 0.05 -10.14 2.22
CA VAL A 13 0.94 -9.34 3.08
C VAL A 13 1.65 -10.18 4.12
N SER A 14 0.98 -11.22 4.64
CA SER A 14 1.50 -12.08 5.69
C SER A 14 2.06 -13.41 5.17
N ASP A 15 2.30 -13.55 3.87
CA ASP A 15 2.83 -14.78 3.30
C ASP A 15 4.30 -15.01 3.66
N ASP A 16 4.58 -16.15 4.29
CA ASP A 16 5.92 -16.51 4.79
C ASP A 16 6.97 -16.58 3.67
N ASN A 17 6.58 -16.88 2.42
CA ASN A 17 7.53 -16.95 1.31
C ASN A 17 7.99 -15.56 0.85
N ASN A 18 7.17 -14.52 1.11
CA ASN A 18 7.47 -13.13 0.76
C ASN A 18 8.18 -12.39 1.91
N HIS A 19 7.93 -12.79 3.17
CA HIS A 19 8.42 -12.09 4.36
C HIS A 19 9.90 -11.72 4.28
N LYS A 20 10.80 -12.66 3.94
CA LYS A 20 12.24 -12.39 3.91
C LYS A 20 12.61 -11.31 2.89
N LEU A 21 12.02 -11.33 1.71
CA LEU A 21 12.30 -10.35 0.65
C LEU A 21 11.77 -8.97 1.04
N VAL A 22 10.50 -8.91 1.45
CA VAL A 22 9.84 -7.65 1.84
C VAL A 22 10.59 -7.03 3.01
N LYS A 23 10.99 -7.83 4.00
CA LYS A 23 11.80 -7.36 5.13
C LYS A 23 13.14 -6.77 4.69
N GLN A 24 13.86 -7.45 3.80
CA GLN A 24 15.15 -6.94 3.31
C GLN A 24 14.99 -5.60 2.57
N LEU A 25 13.93 -5.45 1.79
CA LEU A 25 13.64 -4.22 1.07
C LEU A 25 13.22 -3.09 2.03
N ALA A 26 12.36 -3.38 3.01
CA ALA A 26 11.98 -2.44 4.06
C ALA A 26 13.21 -1.98 4.87
N ASP A 27 14.09 -2.91 5.28
CA ASP A 27 15.31 -2.59 6.02
C ASP A 27 16.25 -1.68 5.18
N GLU A 28 16.34 -1.90 3.86
CA GLU A 28 17.13 -1.06 2.94
C GLU A 28 16.53 0.35 2.79
N ILE A 29 15.22 0.46 2.57
CA ILE A 29 14.51 1.76 2.52
C ILE A 29 14.75 2.53 3.82
N LYS A 30 14.62 1.85 4.97
CA LYS A 30 14.85 2.45 6.28
C LYS A 30 16.29 2.94 6.44
N SER A 31 17.27 2.13 6.03
CA SER A 31 18.69 2.49 6.06
C SER A 31 18.99 3.73 5.22
N LEU A 32 18.43 3.82 4.02
CA LEU A 32 18.60 4.99 3.14
C LEU A 32 17.95 6.24 3.75
N CYS A 33 16.75 6.11 4.33
CA CYS A 33 16.09 7.21 5.04
C CYS A 33 16.95 7.68 6.23
N ASP A 34 17.49 6.77 7.03
CA ASP A 34 18.37 7.09 8.16
C ASP A 34 19.64 7.83 7.73
N GLN A 35 20.25 7.42 6.61
CA GLN A 35 21.41 8.11 6.04
C GLN A 35 21.08 9.55 5.58
N CYS A 36 19.85 9.79 5.15
CA CYS A 36 19.33 11.11 4.80
C CYS A 36 18.85 11.93 6.02
N GLY A 37 18.82 11.33 7.22
CA GLY A 37 18.31 11.97 8.45
C GLY A 37 16.78 12.10 8.48
N TYR A 38 16.08 11.22 7.77
CA TYR A 38 14.61 11.22 7.65
C TYR A 38 13.94 10.56 8.86
N GLY A 39 12.79 11.13 9.27
CA GLY A 39 11.97 10.61 10.36
C GLY A 39 10.93 9.58 9.88
N GLU A 40 9.96 9.28 10.72
CA GLU A 40 8.89 8.32 10.42
C GLU A 40 8.04 8.76 9.22
N SER A 41 7.56 10.01 9.23
CA SER A 41 6.73 10.56 8.14
C SER A 41 7.46 10.55 6.81
N GLU A 42 8.75 10.93 6.79
CA GLU A 42 9.57 10.84 5.58
C GLU A 42 9.78 9.37 5.16
N THR A 43 10.03 8.45 6.10
CA THR A 43 10.21 7.02 5.79
C THR A 43 8.95 6.43 5.14
N ILE A 44 7.78 6.74 5.67
CA ILE A 44 6.49 6.32 5.10
C ILE A 44 6.33 6.90 3.68
N ARG A 45 6.61 8.19 3.50
CA ARG A 45 6.55 8.85 2.19
C ARG A 45 7.51 8.23 1.18
N GLU A 46 8.76 7.99 1.54
CA GLU A 46 9.71 7.38 0.62
C GLU A 46 9.36 5.92 0.30
N THR A 47 8.76 5.19 1.24
CA THR A 47 8.22 3.85 0.98
C THR A 47 7.06 3.90 -0.01
N ALA A 48 6.13 4.86 0.15
CA ALA A 48 5.04 5.09 -0.79
C ALA A 48 5.57 5.50 -2.17
N ASN A 49 6.52 6.45 -2.24
CA ASN A 49 7.17 6.88 -3.48
C ASN A 49 7.85 5.72 -4.22
N PHE A 50 8.50 4.81 -3.48
CA PHE A 50 9.08 3.61 -4.08
C PHE A 50 8.03 2.75 -4.77
N VAL A 51 6.91 2.46 -4.10
CA VAL A 51 5.82 1.66 -4.69
C VAL A 51 5.17 2.40 -5.87
N GLN A 52 4.89 3.70 -5.72
CA GLN A 52 4.34 4.55 -6.79
C GLN A 52 5.26 4.69 -8.01
N SER A 53 6.54 4.32 -7.90
CA SER A 53 7.48 4.32 -9.03
C SER A 53 7.38 3.08 -9.92
N ILE A 54 6.64 2.05 -9.48
CA ILE A 54 6.36 0.84 -10.25
C ILE A 54 5.30 1.16 -11.31
N GLU A 55 5.44 0.60 -12.51
CA GLU A 55 4.55 0.91 -13.64
C GLU A 55 3.13 0.40 -13.37
N TYR A 56 2.14 1.29 -13.50
CA TYR A 56 0.74 0.89 -13.41
C TYR A 56 0.29 0.18 -14.69
N VAL A 57 -0.06 -1.10 -14.58
CA VAL A 57 -0.56 -1.92 -15.69
C VAL A 57 -1.69 -2.81 -15.17
N ASP A 58 -2.87 -2.71 -15.78
CA ASP A 58 -4.01 -3.54 -15.42
C ASP A 58 -3.73 -5.05 -15.62
N ASP A 59 -4.42 -5.88 -14.86
CA ASP A 59 -4.29 -7.34 -14.90
C ASP A 59 -4.44 -7.95 -16.30
N MET A 60 -5.40 -7.47 -17.10
CA MET A 60 -5.67 -8.04 -18.42
C MET A 60 -4.49 -7.80 -19.36
N THR A 61 -3.90 -6.62 -19.27
CA THR A 61 -2.73 -6.23 -20.05
C THR A 61 -1.46 -6.95 -19.56
N SER A 62 -1.28 -7.08 -18.25
CA SER A 62 -0.05 -7.64 -17.67
C SER A 62 -0.02 -9.18 -17.62
N THR A 63 -1.15 -9.83 -17.36
CA THR A 63 -1.24 -11.28 -17.12
C THR A 63 -2.12 -12.02 -18.13
N GLY A 64 -3.04 -11.32 -18.81
CA GLY A 64 -4.07 -11.92 -19.66
C GLY A 64 -5.29 -12.47 -18.91
N TYR A 65 -5.39 -12.20 -17.61
CA TYR A 65 -6.52 -12.55 -16.75
C TYR A 65 -7.17 -11.27 -16.20
N THR A 66 -8.41 -11.34 -15.74
CA THR A 66 -9.03 -10.28 -14.92
C THR A 66 -8.90 -10.65 -13.46
N ASP A 67 -8.64 -9.70 -12.57
CA ASP A 67 -8.65 -9.89 -11.10
C ASP A 67 -7.64 -10.98 -10.69
N PHE A 68 -6.36 -10.66 -10.87
CA PHE A 68 -5.19 -11.47 -10.61
C PHE A 68 -4.25 -10.78 -9.60
N PRO A 69 -4.66 -10.61 -8.33
CA PRO A 69 -3.83 -9.93 -7.35
C PRO A 69 -2.51 -10.68 -7.14
N LYS A 70 -1.41 -9.95 -7.18
CA LYS A 70 -0.03 -10.43 -7.10
C LYS A 70 0.47 -10.49 -5.67
N TYR A 71 1.37 -11.44 -5.42
CA TYR A 71 2.20 -11.40 -4.22
C TYR A 71 3.25 -10.29 -4.34
N PRO A 72 3.74 -9.72 -3.21
CA PRO A 72 4.79 -8.69 -3.24
C PRO A 72 6.00 -9.02 -4.12
N LEU A 73 6.49 -10.27 -4.09
CA LEU A 73 7.58 -10.72 -4.96
C LEU A 73 7.22 -10.66 -6.46
N GLU A 74 5.99 -10.96 -6.83
CA GLU A 74 5.54 -10.95 -8.23
C GLU A 74 5.47 -9.51 -8.76
N THR A 75 4.90 -8.57 -8.01
CA THR A 75 4.89 -7.14 -8.35
C THR A 75 6.30 -6.59 -8.54
N LEU A 76 7.22 -6.95 -7.64
CA LEU A 76 8.63 -6.54 -7.73
C LEU A 76 9.36 -7.18 -8.91
N TYR A 77 9.06 -8.43 -9.24
CA TYR A 77 9.69 -9.15 -10.33
C TYR A 77 9.22 -8.64 -11.70
N ASP A 78 7.90 -8.49 -11.86
CA ASP A 78 7.29 -8.00 -13.10
C ASP A 78 7.54 -6.50 -13.32
N GLN A 79 7.81 -5.75 -12.24
CA GLN A 79 7.94 -4.29 -12.24
C GLN A 79 6.67 -3.58 -12.74
N CYS A 80 5.52 -4.23 -12.58
CA CYS A 80 4.22 -3.66 -12.85
C CYS A 80 3.11 -4.32 -12.02
N GLY A 81 2.00 -3.60 -11.87
CA GLY A 81 0.77 -4.06 -11.24
C GLY A 81 -0.29 -2.97 -11.26
N ASP A 82 -1.47 -3.26 -10.74
CA ASP A 82 -2.56 -2.30 -10.60
C ASP A 82 -2.79 -1.92 -9.12
N CYS A 83 -4.02 -1.51 -8.77
CA CYS A 83 -4.30 -0.87 -7.48
C CYS A 83 -4.18 -1.85 -6.30
N GLU A 84 -4.60 -3.09 -6.48
CA GLU A 84 -4.48 -4.14 -5.47
C GLU A 84 -3.02 -4.55 -5.27
N ASP A 85 -2.26 -4.73 -6.35
CA ASP A 85 -0.87 -5.16 -6.32
C ASP A 85 -0.01 -4.15 -5.57
N SER A 86 -0.19 -2.88 -5.92
CA SER A 86 0.51 -1.75 -5.32
C SER A 86 0.13 -1.60 -3.85
N SER A 87 -1.16 -1.74 -3.51
CA SER A 87 -1.63 -1.70 -2.13
C SER A 87 -1.10 -2.86 -1.29
N ILE A 88 -1.08 -4.09 -1.84
CA ILE A 88 -0.53 -5.28 -1.17
C ILE A 88 0.96 -5.09 -0.89
N LEU A 89 1.74 -4.63 -1.88
CA LEU A 89 3.17 -4.40 -1.72
C LEU A 89 3.44 -3.31 -0.68
N LEU A 90 2.75 -2.17 -0.75
CA LEU A 90 2.93 -1.08 0.22
C LEU A 90 2.53 -1.53 1.63
N GLY A 91 1.39 -2.21 1.78
CA GLY A 91 0.93 -2.75 3.06
C GLY A 91 1.96 -3.70 3.69
N ALA A 92 2.59 -4.55 2.88
CA ALA A 92 3.63 -5.46 3.34
C ALA A 92 4.91 -4.73 3.78
N LEU A 93 5.35 -3.72 3.03
CA LEU A 93 6.52 -2.91 3.41
C LEU A 93 6.27 -2.11 4.70
N LEU A 94 5.12 -1.45 4.82
CA LEU A 94 4.75 -0.68 6.00
C LEU A 94 4.64 -1.57 7.25
N LYS A 95 4.11 -2.79 7.10
CA LYS A 95 4.07 -3.79 8.18
C LYS A 95 5.48 -4.15 8.66
N GLU A 96 6.42 -4.44 7.76
CA GLU A 96 7.81 -4.76 8.12
C GLU A 96 8.53 -3.58 8.79
N LEU A 97 8.17 -2.34 8.40
CA LEU A 97 8.65 -1.11 9.04
C LEU A 97 7.98 -0.82 10.39
N GLY A 98 6.95 -1.59 10.77
CA GLY A 98 6.23 -1.44 12.03
C GLY A 98 5.14 -0.37 12.03
N TYR A 99 4.72 0.12 10.86
CA TYR A 99 3.65 1.10 10.73
C TYR A 99 2.30 0.40 10.61
N GLY A 100 1.36 0.79 11.46
CA GLY A 100 -0.02 0.29 11.40
C GLY A 100 -0.68 0.72 10.09
N CYS A 101 -1.35 -0.20 9.41
CA CYS A 101 -1.98 0.06 8.11
C CYS A 101 -3.29 -0.70 7.94
N ILE A 102 -4.15 -0.18 7.07
CA ILE A 102 -5.45 -0.73 6.69
C ILE A 102 -5.57 -0.74 5.16
N PHE A 103 -6.38 -1.65 4.63
CA PHE A 103 -6.87 -1.55 3.26
C PHE A 103 -8.13 -0.66 3.22
N ILE A 104 -8.20 0.18 2.20
CA ILE A 104 -9.34 1.05 1.90
C ILE A 104 -9.90 0.59 0.55
N GLU A 105 -11.04 -0.09 0.56
CA GLU A 105 -11.78 -0.49 -0.65
C GLU A 105 -12.76 0.61 -1.02
N LEU A 106 -12.54 1.21 -2.18
CA LEU A 106 -13.43 2.15 -2.86
C LEU A 106 -14.03 1.45 -4.11
N PRO A 107 -15.04 2.04 -4.78
CA PRO A 107 -15.59 1.44 -5.99
C PRO A 107 -14.50 1.20 -7.05
N GLU A 108 -14.28 -0.07 -7.40
CA GLU A 108 -13.26 -0.52 -8.37
C GLU A 108 -11.82 -0.05 -8.05
N HIS A 109 -11.52 0.26 -6.78
CA HIS A 109 -10.21 0.76 -6.38
C HIS A 109 -9.81 0.30 -4.99
N VAL A 110 -8.51 0.05 -4.80
CA VAL A 110 -7.92 -0.30 -3.51
C VAL A 110 -6.76 0.63 -3.21
N ALA A 111 -6.72 1.12 -1.98
CA ALA A 111 -5.66 1.96 -1.47
C ALA A 111 -5.23 1.53 -0.05
N ILE A 112 -4.20 2.18 0.47
CA ILE A 112 -3.70 1.95 1.83
C ILE A 112 -4.02 3.15 2.72
N GLY A 113 -4.45 2.87 3.95
CA GLY A 113 -4.43 3.84 5.03
C GLY A 113 -3.24 3.57 5.95
N VAL A 114 -2.43 4.58 6.27
CA VAL A 114 -1.35 4.46 7.25
C VAL A 114 -1.71 5.18 8.54
N LYS A 115 -1.46 4.54 9.69
CA LYS A 115 -1.77 5.12 10.99
C LYS A 115 -0.99 6.41 11.18
N ALA A 116 -1.70 7.47 11.54
CA ALA A 116 -1.15 8.81 11.72
C ALA A 116 -1.58 9.40 13.06
N THR A 117 -0.97 10.54 13.42
CA THR A 117 -1.42 11.35 14.55
C THR A 117 -2.73 12.07 14.20
N GLU A 118 -3.53 12.44 15.21
CA GLU A 118 -4.83 13.10 15.02
C GLU A 118 -4.74 14.45 14.29
N ASP A 119 -3.58 15.12 14.38
CA ASP A 119 -3.31 16.43 13.78
C ASP A 119 -2.71 16.35 12.37
N ALA A 120 -2.47 15.14 11.85
CA ALA A 120 -1.88 14.98 10.54
C ALA A 120 -2.88 15.44 9.44
N PRO A 121 -2.46 16.35 8.53
CA PRO A 121 -3.36 16.92 7.54
C PRO A 121 -3.66 15.92 6.40
N GLY A 122 -4.84 16.07 5.79
CA GLY A 122 -5.26 15.30 4.63
C GLY A 122 -6.53 14.48 4.90
N THR A 123 -6.89 13.65 3.93
CA THR A 123 -7.99 12.69 4.04
C THR A 123 -7.56 11.49 4.87
N TYR A 124 -8.37 11.16 5.87
CA TYR A 124 -8.17 10.01 6.74
C TYR A 124 -9.45 9.20 6.91
N TYR A 125 -9.28 7.97 7.38
CA TYR A 125 -10.35 7.05 7.75
C TYR A 125 -10.15 6.59 9.20
N ASP A 126 -11.23 6.63 9.98
CA ASP A 126 -11.23 6.18 11.37
C ASP A 126 -11.50 4.68 11.45
N TYR A 127 -10.62 3.96 12.11
CA TYR A 127 -10.76 2.53 12.27
C TYR A 127 -10.17 2.05 13.60
N ASN A 128 -10.93 1.25 14.35
CA ASN A 128 -10.55 0.73 15.68
C ASN A 128 -9.97 1.80 16.63
N GLY A 129 -10.51 3.02 16.60
CA GLY A 129 -10.09 4.14 17.45
C GLY A 129 -8.74 4.76 17.08
N SER A 130 -8.28 4.59 15.83
CA SER A 130 -7.08 5.23 15.29
C SER A 130 -7.41 5.92 13.95
N HIS A 131 -6.67 6.98 13.63
CA HIS A 131 -6.75 7.68 12.34
C HIS A 131 -5.75 7.10 11.36
N TYR A 132 -6.20 6.84 10.13
CA TYR A 132 -5.36 6.34 9.05
C TYR A 132 -5.40 7.30 7.86
N LEU A 133 -4.28 7.94 7.54
CA LEU A 133 -4.17 8.80 6.36
C LEU A 133 -4.17 7.98 5.10
N TYR A 134 -4.95 8.44 4.11
CA TYR A 134 -5.04 7.80 2.79
C TYR A 134 -3.72 7.91 2.02
N ILE A 135 -3.31 6.82 1.38
CA ILE A 135 -2.17 6.77 0.46
C ILE A 135 -2.66 6.19 -0.85
N GLU A 136 -2.67 7.03 -1.88
CA GLU A 136 -2.80 6.59 -3.27
C GLU A 136 -1.51 5.90 -3.72
N THR A 137 -1.63 4.74 -4.36
CA THR A 137 -0.47 3.90 -4.72
C THR A 137 -0.26 3.74 -6.22
N THR A 138 -1.26 4.10 -7.03
CA THR A 138 -1.33 3.75 -8.46
C THR A 138 -0.53 4.65 -9.40
N ASN A 139 0.00 5.77 -8.93
CA ASN A 139 0.83 6.64 -9.76
C ASN A 139 1.85 7.42 -8.94
N SER A 140 2.89 7.91 -9.59
CA SER A 140 3.89 8.78 -8.99
C SER A 140 3.32 10.16 -8.64
N GLY A 141 3.80 10.73 -7.54
CA GLY A 141 3.55 12.13 -7.18
C GLY A 141 2.29 12.38 -6.34
N TRP A 142 1.64 11.33 -5.84
CA TRP A 142 0.58 11.47 -4.87
C TRP A 142 1.15 11.68 -3.48
N ASP A 143 0.81 12.83 -2.88
CA ASP A 143 1.12 13.11 -1.48
C ASP A 143 0.21 12.29 -0.55
N ILE A 144 0.77 11.83 0.57
CA ILE A 144 0.01 11.18 1.64
C ILE A 144 -1.11 12.12 2.11
N GLY A 145 -2.31 11.58 2.25
CA GLY A 145 -3.52 12.30 2.62
C GLY A 145 -4.29 12.88 1.42
N THR A 146 -3.82 12.67 0.19
CA THR A 146 -4.52 13.16 -1.01
C THR A 146 -5.46 12.08 -1.56
N LEU A 147 -6.77 12.31 -1.45
CA LEU A 147 -7.78 11.47 -2.07
C LEU A 147 -8.04 11.94 -3.52
N PRO A 148 -8.05 11.05 -4.53
CA PRO A 148 -8.48 11.40 -5.87
C PRO A 148 -9.92 11.95 -5.89
N ASP A 149 -10.16 12.97 -6.72
CA ASP A 149 -11.44 13.70 -6.75
C ASP A 149 -12.65 12.78 -7.03
N ASP A 150 -12.43 11.72 -7.80
CA ASP A 150 -13.45 10.73 -8.18
C ASP A 150 -14.04 9.99 -6.95
N PHE A 151 -13.39 10.06 -5.79
CA PHE A 151 -13.81 9.37 -4.56
C PHE A 151 -14.34 10.29 -3.45
N ASN A 152 -14.42 11.61 -3.65
CA ASN A 152 -14.73 12.60 -2.61
C ASN A 152 -16.09 12.39 -1.89
N GLU A 153 -17.00 11.58 -2.44
CA GLU A 153 -18.29 11.25 -1.82
C GLU A 153 -18.54 9.74 -1.69
N GLU A 154 -17.55 8.92 -2.04
CA GLU A 154 -17.69 7.47 -2.07
C GLU A 154 -17.52 6.85 -0.68
N LYS A 155 -18.26 5.78 -0.45
CA LYS A 155 -18.20 5.05 0.82
C LYS A 155 -17.10 3.99 0.76
N ALA A 156 -16.03 4.20 1.53
CA ALA A 156 -15.00 3.20 1.70
C ALA A 156 -15.43 2.05 2.63
N LYS A 157 -14.97 0.84 2.33
CA LYS A 157 -14.91 -0.27 3.30
C LYS A 157 -13.48 -0.43 3.77
N ILE A 158 -13.31 -0.71 5.05
CA ILE A 158 -12.00 -0.79 5.70
C ILE A 158 -11.73 -2.22 6.16
N TYR A 159 -10.51 -2.70 5.91
CA TYR A 159 -10.05 -4.02 6.34
C TYR A 159 -8.66 -3.95 6.96
N ASP A 160 -8.39 -4.85 7.91
CA ASP A 160 -7.06 -5.01 8.49
C ASP A 160 -6.04 -5.49 7.45
N VAL A 161 -4.82 -4.98 7.56
CA VAL A 161 -3.67 -5.49 6.79
C VAL A 161 -2.97 -6.63 7.53
N TRP A 162 -2.95 -6.61 8.87
CA TRP A 162 -2.30 -7.63 9.72
C TRP A 162 -2.78 -7.61 11.18
#